data_AF-A0A3A8YVF7-F1
#
_entry.id   AF-A0A3A8YVF7-F1
#
_cell.length_a   1.000
_cell.length_b   1.000
_cell.length_c   1.000
_cell.angle_alpha   90.00
_cell.angle_beta   90.00
_cell.angle_gamma   90.00
#
_symmetry.space_group_name_H-M   'P 1'
#
loop_
_entity.id
_entity.type
_entity.pdbx_description
1 polymer ?
#
loop_
_entity_poly.entity_id
_entity_poly.type
_entity_poly.pdbx_seq_one_letter_code
_entity_poly.pdbx_strand_id
1 'polypeptide(L)'
;MKIEKNKKREYFIGKKKALIFVIMTIFLCRAICGNNKVEAAVCERIPKLSCKEIKMNVNARKKLKIRQIQQDAKVKWSSSDKNIVKVTRNGKVIAKKRGKAIIKIIVKQKVTRTVLKCTVTVE
;
A
#
# COMPACT_ATOMS: atom_id res chain seq x y z
N MET A 1 -4.33 77.20 4.59
CA MET A 1 -3.90 76.00 5.36
C MET A 1 -5.08 75.04 5.71
N LYS A 2 -6.08 74.84 4.84
CA LYS A 2 -7.24 73.94 5.09
C LYS A 2 -7.40 72.84 4.03
N ILE A 3 -6.86 73.06 2.82
CA ILE A 3 -6.96 72.17 1.66
C ILE A 3 -5.99 70.97 1.79
N GLU A 4 -4.80 71.18 2.34
CA GLU A 4 -3.75 70.17 2.46
C GLU A 4 -4.04 69.08 3.52
N LYS A 5 -4.84 69.43 4.56
CA LYS A 5 -5.30 68.49 5.58
C LYS A 5 -6.35 67.51 5.03
N ASN A 6 -7.14 67.92 4.01
CA ASN A 6 -8.20 67.08 3.46
C ASN A 6 -7.66 66.04 2.47
N LYS A 7 -6.67 66.42 1.65
CA LYS A 7 -5.99 65.49 0.72
C LYS A 7 -5.22 64.37 1.44
N LYS A 8 -4.62 64.67 2.61
CA LYS A 8 -4.00 63.67 3.49
C LYS A 8 -5.03 62.73 4.15
N ARG A 9 -6.23 63.22 4.51
CA ARG A 9 -7.31 62.38 5.07
C ARG A 9 -7.89 61.41 4.04
N GLU A 10 -8.15 61.87 2.81
CA GLU A 10 -8.65 61.02 1.73
C GLU A 10 -7.63 59.96 1.29
N TYR A 11 -6.35 60.35 1.21
CA TYR A 11 -5.25 59.41 0.91
C TYR A 11 -5.06 58.34 2.01
N PHE A 12 -5.25 58.70 3.29
CA PHE A 12 -5.14 57.76 4.40
C PHE A 12 -6.31 56.77 4.46
N ILE A 13 -7.51 57.20 4.05
CA ILE A 13 -8.72 56.37 3.97
C ILE A 13 -8.62 55.36 2.82
N GLY A 14 -8.06 55.75 1.66
CA GLY A 14 -7.84 54.84 0.53
C GLY A 14 -6.81 53.73 0.84
N LYS A 15 -5.72 54.07 1.53
CA LYS A 15 -4.67 53.08 1.89
C LYS A 15 -5.10 52.08 2.95
N LYS A 16 -5.91 52.48 3.94
CA LYS A 16 -6.46 51.56 4.95
C LYS A 16 -7.46 50.57 4.35
N LYS A 17 -8.29 51.00 3.38
CA LYS A 17 -9.21 50.11 2.65
C LYS A 17 -8.47 49.13 1.74
N ALA A 18 -7.41 49.57 1.06
CA ALA A 18 -6.56 48.70 0.24
C ALA A 18 -5.81 47.65 1.08
N LEU A 19 -5.29 48.03 2.26
CA LEU A 19 -4.61 47.10 3.17
C LEU A 19 -5.58 46.05 3.75
N ILE A 20 -6.79 46.44 4.13
CA ILE A 20 -7.83 45.50 4.61
C ILE A 20 -8.27 44.52 3.51
N PHE A 21 -8.35 44.96 2.25
CA PHE A 21 -8.65 44.07 1.11
C PHE A 21 -7.54 43.06 0.81
N VAL A 22 -6.26 43.44 0.96
CA VAL A 22 -5.12 42.52 0.75
C VAL A 22 -5.03 41.47 1.87
N ILE A 23 -5.40 41.82 3.11
CA ILE A 23 -5.40 40.86 4.23
C ILE A 23 -6.60 39.88 4.10
N MET A 24 -7.74 40.35 3.60
CA MET A 24 -8.95 39.54 3.40
C MET A 24 -8.79 38.52 2.26
N THR A 25 -8.05 38.85 1.20
CA THR A 25 -7.72 37.91 0.11
C THR A 25 -6.65 36.89 0.52
N ILE A 26 -5.68 37.26 1.38
CA ILE A 26 -4.72 36.32 1.97
C ILE A 26 -5.40 35.35 2.95
N PHE A 27 -6.43 35.81 3.67
CA PHE A 27 -7.25 34.96 4.56
C PHE A 27 -8.15 33.99 3.78
N LEU A 28 -8.70 34.40 2.62
CA LEU A 28 -9.49 33.53 1.74
C LEU A 28 -8.65 32.47 1.00
N CYS A 29 -7.39 32.76 0.65
CA CYS A 29 -6.51 31.79 -0.01
C CYS A 29 -5.92 30.72 0.91
N ARG A 30 -5.98 30.88 2.25
CA ARG A 30 -5.57 29.81 3.17
C ARG A 30 -6.55 28.64 3.25
N ALA A 31 -7.77 28.80 2.71
CA ALA A 31 -8.82 27.80 2.79
C ALA A 31 -8.84 26.76 1.65
N ILE A 32 -7.88 26.78 0.70
CA ILE A 32 -7.93 25.90 -0.49
C ILE A 32 -6.86 24.79 -0.52
N CYS A 33 -5.84 24.80 0.35
CA CYS A 33 -4.97 23.62 0.48
C CYS A 33 -5.54 22.65 1.52
N GLY A 34 -6.69 22.05 1.16
CA GLY A 34 -7.13 20.81 1.77
C GLY A 34 -6.09 19.72 1.49
N ASN A 35 -5.27 19.41 2.48
CA ASN A 35 -4.43 18.23 2.46
C ASN A 35 -5.33 17.00 2.45
N ASN A 36 -5.61 16.48 1.26
CA ASN A 36 -6.23 15.18 1.08
C ASN A 36 -5.19 14.10 1.39
N LYS A 37 -4.82 13.95 2.67
CA LYS A 37 -4.34 12.66 3.14
C LYS A 37 -5.56 11.73 3.16
N VAL A 38 -5.75 11.04 2.05
CA VAL A 38 -6.50 9.77 2.04
C VAL A 38 -5.71 8.75 2.83
N GLU A 39 -5.66 8.93 4.14
CA GLU A 39 -5.22 7.91 5.07
C GLU A 39 -6.43 7.00 5.29
N ALA A 40 -6.77 6.25 4.24
CA ALA A 40 -7.63 5.10 4.39
C ALA A 40 -7.00 4.25 5.48
N ALA A 41 -7.73 3.99 6.56
CA ALA A 41 -7.35 3.02 7.57
C ALA A 41 -7.07 1.69 6.85
N VAL A 42 -5.79 1.47 6.52
CA VAL A 42 -5.33 0.20 6.00
C VAL A 42 -5.35 -0.68 7.23
N CYS A 43 -6.47 -1.38 7.43
CA CYS A 43 -6.45 -2.59 8.22
C CYS A 43 -5.34 -3.43 7.60
N GLU A 44 -4.20 -3.53 8.29
CA GLU A 44 -3.02 -4.23 7.80
C GLU A 44 -3.39 -5.71 7.66
N ARG A 45 -3.90 -6.06 6.47
CA ARG A 45 -4.13 -7.44 6.08
C ARG A 45 -2.76 -8.05 5.84
N ILE A 46 -2.13 -8.50 6.92
CA ILE A 46 -0.84 -9.20 6.85
C ILE A 46 -1.11 -10.53 6.13
N PRO A 47 -0.48 -10.78 4.96
CA PRO A 47 -0.72 -11.99 4.21
C PRO A 47 -0.40 -13.23 5.05
N LYS A 48 -1.37 -14.10 5.25
CA LYS A 48 -1.20 -15.34 6.04
C LYS A 48 -1.33 -16.55 5.14
N LEU A 49 -0.30 -17.39 5.12
CA LEU A 49 -0.34 -18.64 4.38
C LEU A 49 -1.14 -19.69 5.16
N SER A 50 -1.93 -20.51 4.47
CA SER A 50 -2.74 -21.55 5.12
C SER A 50 -1.92 -22.59 5.88
N CYS A 51 -0.66 -22.82 5.52
CA CYS A 51 0.20 -23.84 6.14
C CYS A 51 1.67 -23.39 6.15
N LYS A 52 2.39 -23.71 7.23
CA LYS A 52 3.86 -23.55 7.33
C LYS A 52 4.61 -24.82 6.94
N GLU A 53 4.00 -25.98 7.18
CA GLU A 53 4.54 -27.30 6.86
C GLU A 53 3.46 -28.21 6.27
N ILE A 54 3.83 -29.05 5.30
CA ILE A 54 2.93 -29.97 4.62
C ILE A 54 3.67 -31.27 4.31
N LYS A 55 3.07 -32.41 4.69
CA LYS A 55 3.48 -33.73 4.22
C LYS A 55 2.61 -34.16 3.04
N MET A 56 3.20 -34.70 2.00
CA MET A 56 2.51 -35.12 0.78
C MET A 56 3.10 -36.40 0.23
N ASN A 57 2.27 -37.25 -0.35
CA ASN A 57 2.76 -38.41 -1.09
C ASN A 57 3.28 -37.98 -2.47
N VAL A 58 4.16 -38.78 -3.06
CA VAL A 58 4.59 -38.59 -4.45
C VAL A 58 3.37 -38.51 -5.39
N ASN A 59 3.42 -37.60 -6.38
CA ASN A 59 2.34 -37.27 -7.33
C ASN A 59 1.11 -36.56 -6.73
N ALA A 60 1.04 -36.39 -5.40
CA ALA A 60 -0.04 -35.64 -4.78
C ALA A 60 -0.02 -34.16 -5.18
N ARG A 61 -1.21 -33.55 -5.19
CA ARG A 61 -1.40 -32.16 -5.63
C ARG A 61 -2.24 -31.43 -4.60
N LYS A 62 -1.82 -30.23 -4.21
CA LYS A 62 -2.54 -29.40 -3.22
C LYS A 62 -2.52 -27.94 -3.65
N LYS A 63 -3.68 -27.28 -3.60
CA LYS A 63 -3.76 -25.84 -3.87
C LYS A 63 -3.56 -25.08 -2.55
N LEU A 64 -2.56 -24.21 -2.51
CA LEU A 64 -2.34 -23.33 -1.38
C LEU A 64 -3.19 -22.08 -1.51
N LYS A 65 -3.82 -21.67 -0.40
CA LYS A 65 -4.62 -20.44 -0.31
C LYS A 65 -3.88 -19.45 0.59
N ILE A 66 -3.79 -18.21 0.14
CA ILE A 66 -3.27 -17.10 0.94
C ILE A 66 -4.48 -16.34 1.48
N ARG A 67 -4.52 -16.13 2.80
CA ARG A 67 -5.54 -15.35 3.49
C ARG A 67 -5.08 -13.91 3.62
N GLN A 68 -6.05 -13.00 3.76
CA GLN A 68 -5.78 -11.58 4.04
C GLN A 68 -4.90 -10.94 2.95
N ILE A 69 -5.28 -11.13 1.68
CA ILE A 69 -4.67 -10.45 0.53
C ILE A 69 -5.66 -9.45 -0.07
N GLN A 70 -5.12 -8.40 -0.69
CA GLN A 70 -5.92 -7.45 -1.47
C GLN A 70 -6.18 -8.01 -2.88
N GLN A 71 -7.22 -7.52 -3.56
CA GLN A 71 -7.65 -8.04 -4.86
C GLN A 71 -6.64 -7.73 -5.98
N ASP A 72 -5.89 -6.64 -5.83
CA ASP A 72 -4.81 -6.18 -6.70
C ASP A 72 -3.43 -6.75 -6.30
N ALA A 73 -3.37 -7.59 -5.26
CA ALA A 73 -2.11 -8.13 -4.75
C ALA A 73 -1.41 -9.04 -5.78
N LYS A 74 -0.13 -8.78 -6.02
CA LYS A 74 0.71 -9.60 -6.90
C LYS A 74 1.39 -10.70 -6.10
N VAL A 75 1.10 -11.96 -6.44
CA VAL A 75 1.67 -13.13 -5.77
C VAL A 75 2.65 -13.84 -6.71
N LYS A 76 3.88 -14.06 -6.23
CA LYS A 76 4.92 -14.84 -6.91
C LYS A 76 5.24 -16.09 -6.11
N TRP A 77 5.16 -17.24 -6.78
CA TRP A 77 5.47 -18.54 -6.21
C TRP A 77 6.82 -19.04 -6.71
N SER A 78 7.60 -19.68 -5.84
CA SER A 78 8.85 -20.33 -6.18
C SER A 78 9.06 -21.55 -5.30
N SER A 79 9.71 -22.58 -5.84
CA SER A 79 10.18 -23.74 -5.08
C SER A 79 11.69 -23.70 -5.00
N SER A 80 12.26 -24.13 -3.86
CA SER A 80 13.70 -24.32 -3.70
C SER A 80 14.22 -25.44 -4.60
N ASP A 81 13.41 -26.48 -4.82
CA ASP A 81 13.74 -27.61 -5.70
C ASP A 81 12.51 -28.02 -6.53
N LYS A 82 12.58 -27.78 -7.84
CA LYS A 82 11.49 -28.06 -8.81
C LYS A 82 11.42 -29.55 -9.22
N ASN A 83 12.43 -30.34 -8.88
CA ASN A 83 12.48 -31.78 -9.13
C ASN A 83 11.77 -32.56 -8.02
N ILE A 84 11.84 -32.07 -6.78
CA ILE A 84 11.10 -32.62 -5.62
C ILE A 84 9.68 -32.05 -5.59
N VAL A 85 9.52 -30.73 -5.62
CA VAL A 85 8.20 -30.05 -5.53
C VAL A 85 8.07 -28.93 -6.56
N LYS A 86 7.06 -29.01 -7.42
CA LYS A 86 6.73 -27.96 -8.38
C LYS A 86 5.53 -27.16 -7.89
N VAL A 87 5.59 -25.83 -8.00
CA VAL A 87 4.45 -24.94 -7.75
C VAL A 87 4.09 -24.18 -9.02
N THR A 88 2.79 -24.11 -9.33
CA THR A 88 2.29 -23.35 -10.48
C THR A 88 2.01 -21.90 -10.11
N ARG A 89 1.82 -21.04 -11.11
CA ARG A 89 1.46 -19.62 -10.92
C ARG A 89 0.19 -19.42 -10.07
N ASN A 90 -0.73 -20.38 -10.13
CA ASN A 90 -2.00 -20.35 -9.40
C ASN A 90 -1.91 -20.93 -7.97
N GLY A 91 -0.69 -21.19 -7.47
CA GLY A 91 -0.46 -21.75 -6.14
C GLY A 91 -0.77 -23.25 -6.01
N LYS A 92 -0.82 -23.99 -7.13
CA LYS A 92 -0.97 -25.45 -7.10
C LYS A 92 0.40 -26.09 -6.91
N VAL A 93 0.56 -26.78 -5.80
CA VAL A 93 1.77 -27.54 -5.43
C VAL A 93 1.62 -28.97 -5.90
N ILE A 94 2.68 -29.50 -6.50
CA ILE A 94 2.75 -30.84 -7.09
C ILE A 94 4.01 -31.50 -6.53
N ALA A 95 3.83 -32.57 -5.75
CA ALA A 95 4.91 -33.42 -5.29
C ALA A 95 5.34 -34.34 -6.44
N LYS A 96 6.64 -34.41 -6.72
CA LYS A 96 7.20 -35.18 -7.84
C LYS A 96 8.13 -36.30 -7.40
N LYS A 97 9.01 -36.00 -6.44
CA LYS A 97 9.98 -36.96 -5.89
C LYS A 97 10.00 -36.83 -4.38
N ARG A 98 10.37 -37.92 -3.71
CA ARG A 98 10.62 -37.95 -2.27
C ARG A 98 11.71 -36.94 -1.89
N GLY A 99 11.58 -36.35 -0.72
CA GLY A 99 12.52 -35.37 -0.19
C GLY A 99 11.84 -34.11 0.33
N LYS A 100 12.65 -33.14 0.73
CA LYS A 100 12.20 -31.90 1.38
C LYS A 100 12.46 -30.70 0.46
N ALA A 101 11.45 -29.86 0.26
CA ALA A 101 11.55 -28.63 -0.50
C ALA A 101 10.84 -27.47 0.20
N ILE A 102 11.32 -26.26 -0.01
CA ILE A 102 10.75 -25.04 0.56
C ILE A 102 10.10 -24.24 -0.55
N ILE A 103 8.81 -23.98 -0.40
CA ILE A 103 8.05 -23.07 -1.25
C ILE A 103 8.17 -21.67 -0.65
N LYS A 104 8.71 -20.75 -1.46
CA LYS A 104 8.80 -19.32 -1.14
C LYS A 104 7.73 -18.56 -1.92
N ILE A 105 6.89 -17.83 -1.18
CA ILE A 105 5.81 -17.01 -1.70
C ILE A 105 6.16 -15.56 -1.43
N ILE A 106 6.09 -14.72 -2.45
CA ILE A 106 6.28 -13.28 -2.31
C ILE A 106 4.96 -12.60 -2.66
N VAL A 107 4.38 -11.90 -1.69
CA VAL A 107 3.16 -11.12 -1.86
C VAL A 107 3.55 -9.65 -1.89
N LYS A 108 3.16 -8.94 -2.94
CA LYS A 108 3.31 -7.49 -3.07
C LYS A 108 1.92 -6.87 -3.11
N GLN A 109 1.61 -6.01 -2.14
CA GLN A 109 0.32 -5.31 -2.07
C GLN A 109 0.55 -3.86 -1.62
N LYS A 110 0.05 -2.89 -2.40
CA LYS A 110 0.35 -1.46 -2.23
C LYS A 110 1.87 -1.22 -2.09
N VAL A 111 2.30 -0.78 -0.90
CA VAL A 111 3.69 -0.45 -0.56
C VAL A 111 4.40 -1.61 0.17
N THR A 112 3.65 -2.62 0.64
CA THR A 112 4.22 -3.69 1.46
C THR A 112 4.60 -4.93 0.64
N ARG A 113 5.76 -5.51 0.99
CA ARG A 113 6.25 -6.76 0.43
C ARG A 113 6.41 -7.79 1.55
N THR A 114 5.64 -8.86 1.49
CA THR A 114 5.68 -9.96 2.47
C THR A 114 6.24 -11.21 1.83
N VAL A 115 7.13 -11.90 2.56
CA VAL A 115 7.68 -13.20 2.13
C VAL A 115 7.18 -14.27 3.07
N LEU A 116 6.48 -15.26 2.51
CA LEU A 116 6.02 -16.45 3.23
C LEU A 116 6.83 -17.66 2.80
N LYS A 117 7.05 -18.58 3.74
CA LYS A 117 7.74 -19.84 3.51
C LYS A 117 6.84 -21.00 3.92
N CYS A 118 6.82 -22.05 3.12
CA CYS A 118 6.16 -23.30 3.43
C CYS A 118 7.11 -24.46 3.15
N THR A 119 7.37 -25.27 4.15
CA THR A 119 8.15 -26.49 4.04
C THR A 119 7.26 -27.61 3.56
N VAL A 120 7.67 -28.32 2.52
CA VAL A 120 6.96 -29.48 1.99
C VAL A 120 7.87 -30.68 2.06
N THR A 121 7.39 -31.72 2.73
CA THR A 121 8.07 -33.01 2.84
C THR A 121 7.30 -34.02 2.03
N VAL A 122 7.97 -34.66 1.07
CA VAL A 122 7.41 -35.69 0.21
C VAL A 122 7.89 -37.05 0.68
N GLU A 123 6.94 -37.90 1.07
CA GLU A 123 7.14 -39.25 1.60
C GLU A 123 6.62 -40.32 0.61
#